data_AF-A0A917PKI1-F1
#
_entry.id   AF-A0A917PKI1-F1
#
_cell.length_a   1.000
_cell.length_b   1.000
_cell.length_c   1.000
_cell.angle_alpha   90.00
_cell.angle_beta   90.00
_cell.angle_gamma   90.00
#
_symmetry.space_group_name_H-M   'P 1'
#
loop_
_entity.id
_entity.type
_entity.pdbx_description
1 polymer ?
#
loop_
_entity_poly.entity_id
_entity_poly.type
_entity_poly.pdbx_seq_one_letter_code
_entity_poly.pdbx_strand_id
1 'polypeptide(L)'
;MPYHEDVPTPASALSPARPAPQGGSRSLLARLLTVTVLPVLLLGLFVAAVLGAERMSALRAVDDSLAATVARILGTTLDVSDLTQVAAQLQAAVTADNVEFVDVRPTGDTLRFFRSKTPDTDWALRRAYDAAQTTDPASHRFVFHDTRLALYRDAAARVTDPAVRDRLNRVADTLSGGDRAYQVVRARVYEDRSGQRALQLPGDPAPGGTPLFELGVGVSNTGIETLLLRQQWLVVIACTLAALLAAALAWRATRRVVTPIVHLTRTADRLSLGDLQDPVTLDAPTRTITELHDLALAIERLRTSLALAMTRLRPAPPPSSTRSREP
;
A
#
# COMPACT_ATOMS: atom_id res chain seq x y z
N MET A 1 -62.70 78.06 -3.19
CA MET A 1 -61.76 78.24 -2.06
C MET A 1 -61.85 77.02 -1.16
N PRO A 2 -60.77 76.42 -0.64
CA PRO A 2 -59.33 76.75 -0.74
C PRO A 2 -58.54 75.66 -1.53
N TYR A 3 -57.52 75.98 -2.34
CA TYR A 3 -56.12 76.22 -1.97
C TYR A 3 -55.51 75.10 -1.11
N HIS A 4 -54.82 74.16 -1.76
CA HIS A 4 -53.77 73.37 -1.11
C HIS A 4 -52.57 73.25 -2.04
N GLU A 5 -51.44 73.65 -1.47
CA GLU A 5 -50.14 73.91 -2.07
C GLU A 5 -49.49 72.67 -2.72
N ASP A 6 -48.90 72.92 -3.88
CA ASP A 6 -47.78 72.18 -4.42
C ASP A 6 -46.59 72.21 -3.45
N VAL A 7 -46.08 71.02 -3.10
CA VAL A 7 -44.75 70.84 -2.53
C VAL A 7 -43.97 69.90 -3.46
N PRO A 8 -42.91 70.36 -4.15
CA PRO A 8 -42.01 69.47 -4.84
C PRO A 8 -40.91 69.01 -3.86
N THR A 9 -40.79 67.70 -3.65
CA THR A 9 -39.61 67.12 -2.98
C THR A 9 -38.80 66.32 -3.99
N PRO A 10 -37.53 66.70 -4.24
CA PRO A 10 -36.59 65.91 -5.01
C PRO A 10 -35.86 64.94 -4.09
N ALA A 11 -35.72 63.67 -4.48
CA ALA A 11 -34.53 62.87 -4.19
C ALA A 11 -34.66 61.48 -4.81
N SER A 12 -34.08 61.34 -5.99
CA SER A 12 -33.64 60.06 -6.53
C SER A 12 -32.61 59.40 -5.60
N ALA A 13 -32.62 58.07 -5.69
CA ALA A 13 -31.48 57.17 -5.50
C ALA A 13 -30.98 56.92 -4.06
N LEU A 14 -31.19 55.68 -3.62
CA LEU A 14 -30.12 54.77 -3.20
C LEU A 14 -30.69 53.36 -3.11
N SER A 15 -30.51 52.58 -4.17
CA SER A 15 -30.70 51.13 -4.14
C SER A 15 -29.78 50.53 -3.07
N PRO A 16 -30.27 49.67 -2.16
CA PRO A 16 -29.40 48.96 -1.23
C PRO A 16 -28.48 48.04 -2.04
N ALA A 17 -27.18 48.26 -1.89
CA ALA A 17 -26.14 47.42 -2.47
C ALA A 17 -26.37 45.95 -2.08
N ARG A 18 -26.51 45.07 -3.08
CA ARG A 18 -26.51 43.63 -2.88
C ARG A 18 -25.21 43.24 -2.15
N PRO A 19 -25.27 42.54 -1.01
CA PRO A 19 -24.08 41.98 -0.41
C PRO A 19 -23.47 40.98 -1.40
N ALA A 20 -22.22 41.21 -1.78
CA ALA A 20 -21.46 40.30 -2.61
C ALA A 20 -21.40 38.91 -1.94
N PRO A 21 -21.49 37.82 -2.71
CA PRO A 21 -21.38 36.47 -2.17
C PRO A 21 -20.00 36.31 -1.52
N GLN A 22 -19.97 36.21 -0.20
CA GLN A 22 -18.77 35.88 0.57
C GLN A 22 -18.32 34.48 0.12
N GLY A 23 -17.29 34.45 -0.73
CA GLY A 23 -16.69 33.22 -1.21
C GLY A 23 -16.25 32.36 -0.04
N GLY A 24 -16.81 31.15 0.04
CA GLY A 24 -16.60 30.21 1.13
C GLY A 24 -15.11 30.04 1.43
N SER A 25 -14.68 30.60 2.55
CA SER A 25 -13.35 30.47 3.10
C SER A 25 -13.17 29.04 3.59
N ARG A 26 -12.81 28.14 2.67
CA ARG A 26 -12.27 26.82 3.03
C ARG A 26 -11.16 27.07 4.04
N SER A 27 -11.32 26.53 5.25
CA SER A 27 -10.47 26.87 6.39
C SER A 27 -9.00 26.66 6.02
N LEU A 28 -8.13 27.58 6.43
CA LEU A 28 -6.67 27.46 6.23
C LEU A 28 -6.13 26.10 6.71
N LEU A 29 -6.80 25.51 7.69
CA LEU A 29 -6.56 24.18 8.22
C LEU A 29 -6.79 23.07 7.18
N ALA A 30 -7.85 23.17 6.38
CA ALA A 30 -8.10 22.25 5.26
C ALA A 30 -7.05 22.37 4.15
N ARG A 31 -6.58 23.60 3.85
CA ARG A 31 -5.49 23.84 2.88
C ARG A 31 -4.14 23.31 3.39
N LEU A 32 -3.83 23.49 4.67
CA LEU A 32 -2.61 22.96 5.27
C LEU A 32 -2.62 21.42 5.31
N LEU A 33 -3.77 20.81 5.64
CA LEU A 33 -3.92 19.35 5.61
C LEU A 33 -3.75 18.78 4.19
N THR A 34 -4.36 19.38 3.18
CA THR A 34 -4.20 18.89 1.79
C THR A 34 -2.79 19.12 1.24
N VAL A 35 -2.11 20.20 1.62
CA VAL A 35 -0.76 20.48 1.12
C VAL A 35 0.32 19.63 1.81
N THR A 36 0.12 19.19 3.05
CA THR A 36 1.16 18.46 3.81
C THR A 36 0.92 16.95 3.92
N VAL A 37 -0.32 16.52 4.09
CA VAL A 37 -0.64 15.09 4.30
C VAL A 37 -0.77 14.34 2.99
N LEU A 38 -1.36 14.97 1.98
CA LEU A 38 -1.58 14.34 0.68
C LEU A 38 -0.27 13.92 -0.01
N PRO A 39 0.80 14.75 -0.08
CA PRO A 39 2.03 14.35 -0.77
C PRO A 39 2.76 13.22 -0.03
N VAL A 40 2.73 13.24 1.31
CA VAL A 40 3.35 12.19 2.13
C VAL A 40 2.62 10.86 1.94
N LEU A 41 1.29 10.88 1.91
CA LEU A 41 0.49 9.69 1.69
C LEU A 41 0.66 9.16 0.27
N LEU A 42 0.65 10.04 -0.74
CA LEU A 42 0.91 9.67 -2.14
C LEU A 42 2.32 9.10 -2.32
N LEU A 43 3.33 9.69 -1.71
CA LEU A 43 4.71 9.18 -1.75
C LEU A 43 4.79 7.82 -1.06
N GLY A 44 4.15 7.64 0.09
CA GLY A 44 4.08 6.34 0.78
C GLY A 44 3.39 5.27 -0.05
N LEU A 45 2.27 5.60 -0.69
CA LEU A 45 1.54 4.70 -1.58
C LEU A 45 2.36 4.36 -2.82
N PHE A 46 3.05 5.34 -3.40
CA PHE A 46 3.92 5.16 -4.55
C PHE A 46 5.10 4.25 -4.21
N VAL A 47 5.80 4.51 -3.10
CA VAL A 47 6.89 3.65 -2.61
C VAL A 47 6.37 2.24 -2.35
N ALA A 48 5.21 2.07 -1.71
CA ALA A 48 4.61 0.76 -1.49
C ALA A 48 4.27 0.04 -2.82
N ALA A 49 3.78 0.77 -3.82
CA ALA A 49 3.49 0.23 -5.14
C ALA A 49 4.75 -0.19 -5.89
N VAL A 50 5.81 0.62 -5.86
CA VAL A 50 7.11 0.29 -6.48
C VAL A 50 7.74 -0.92 -5.78
N LEU A 51 7.78 -0.94 -4.44
CA LEU A 51 8.26 -2.11 -3.70
C LEU A 51 7.43 -3.36 -3.99
N GLY A 52 6.11 -3.22 -4.15
CA GLY A 52 5.24 -4.33 -4.55
C GLY A 52 5.60 -4.87 -5.95
N ALA A 53 5.85 -3.98 -6.91
CA ALA A 53 6.22 -4.35 -8.27
C ALA A 53 7.60 -5.02 -8.34
N GLU A 54 8.62 -4.46 -7.70
CA GLU A 54 9.98 -5.03 -7.67
C GLU A 54 10.02 -6.39 -6.94
N ARG A 55 9.18 -6.57 -5.92
CA ARG A 55 9.08 -7.87 -5.22
C ARG A 55 8.47 -8.94 -6.10
N MET A 56 7.44 -8.62 -6.88
CA MET A 56 6.80 -9.58 -7.77
C MET A 56 7.78 -10.09 -8.85
N SER A 57 8.66 -9.22 -9.36
CA SER A 57 9.71 -9.64 -10.29
C SER A 57 10.81 -10.44 -9.59
N ALA A 58 11.23 -10.03 -8.39
CA ALA A 58 12.22 -10.76 -7.60
C ALA A 58 11.74 -12.16 -7.19
N LEU A 59 10.47 -12.30 -6.79
CA LEU A 59 9.83 -13.58 -6.50
C LEU A 59 9.93 -14.53 -7.69
N ARG A 60 9.45 -14.09 -8.85
CA ARG A 60 9.49 -14.88 -10.09
C ARG A 60 10.92 -15.30 -10.43
N ALA A 61 11.89 -14.41 -10.23
CA ALA A 61 13.30 -14.73 -10.47
C ALA A 61 13.88 -15.77 -9.48
N VAL A 62 13.51 -15.69 -8.20
CA VAL A 62 13.92 -16.66 -7.18
C VAL A 62 13.31 -18.03 -7.48
N ASP A 63 12.02 -18.09 -7.80
CA ASP A 63 11.32 -19.33 -8.11
C ASP A 63 11.90 -20.02 -9.34
N ASP A 64 12.21 -19.22 -10.38
CA ASP A 64 12.89 -19.68 -11.57
C ASP A 64 14.25 -20.30 -11.25
N SER A 65 15.01 -19.68 -10.34
CA SER A 65 16.35 -20.16 -9.96
C SER A 65 16.29 -21.47 -9.18
N LEU A 66 15.31 -21.64 -8.28
CA LEU A 66 15.20 -22.82 -7.43
C LEU A 66 14.81 -24.06 -8.24
N ALA A 67 13.72 -23.98 -9.01
CA ALA A 67 13.25 -25.10 -9.80
C ALA A 67 14.28 -25.49 -10.89
N ALA A 68 14.93 -24.51 -11.52
CA ALA A 68 16.02 -24.77 -12.47
C ALA A 68 17.27 -25.39 -11.81
N THR A 69 17.61 -24.98 -10.57
CA THR A 69 18.75 -25.54 -9.82
C THR A 69 18.49 -26.99 -9.46
N VAL A 70 17.31 -27.30 -8.91
CA VAL A 70 16.90 -28.68 -8.62
C VAL A 70 16.88 -29.51 -9.90
N ALA A 71 16.34 -28.95 -10.99
CA ALA A 71 16.33 -29.62 -12.28
C ALA A 71 17.73 -29.90 -12.83
N ARG A 72 18.70 -29.00 -12.58
CA ARG A 72 20.10 -29.15 -13.01
C ARG A 72 20.85 -30.19 -12.19
N ILE A 73 20.65 -30.22 -10.88
CA ILE A 73 21.24 -31.23 -10.01
C ILE A 73 20.70 -32.60 -10.41
N LEU A 74 19.38 -32.77 -10.44
CA LEU A 74 18.76 -34.03 -10.82
C LEU A 74 19.08 -34.44 -12.25
N GLY A 75 19.04 -33.50 -13.20
CA GLY A 75 19.29 -33.82 -14.61
C GLY A 75 20.70 -34.35 -14.88
N THR A 76 21.67 -33.96 -14.08
CA THR A 76 23.06 -34.43 -14.22
C THR A 76 23.32 -35.71 -13.43
N THR A 77 22.71 -35.88 -12.24
CA THR A 77 23.01 -37.01 -11.33
C THR A 77 22.04 -38.20 -11.40
N LEU A 78 20.86 -38.03 -12.01
CA LEU A 78 19.81 -39.06 -12.00
C LEU A 78 20.09 -40.16 -13.01
N ASP A 79 20.27 -41.38 -12.56
CA ASP A 79 20.32 -42.56 -13.45
C ASP A 79 18.95 -43.22 -13.48
N VAL A 80 18.25 -43.10 -14.60
CA VAL A 80 16.91 -43.68 -14.80
C VAL A 80 16.91 -45.20 -14.93
N SER A 81 18.08 -45.82 -15.04
CA SER A 81 18.25 -47.27 -15.20
C SER A 81 18.09 -48.03 -13.87
N ASP A 82 18.39 -47.40 -12.73
CA ASP A 82 18.24 -47.98 -11.39
C ASP A 82 17.01 -47.42 -10.67
N LEU A 83 15.93 -48.20 -10.67
CA LEU A 83 14.65 -47.82 -10.05
C LEU A 83 14.77 -47.46 -8.56
N THR A 84 15.66 -48.14 -7.83
CA THR A 84 15.82 -47.93 -6.39
C THR A 84 16.52 -46.59 -6.14
N GLN A 85 17.56 -46.31 -6.92
CA GLN A 85 18.28 -45.05 -6.88
C GLN A 85 17.39 -43.87 -7.28
N VAL A 86 16.60 -44.01 -8.35
CA VAL A 86 15.63 -42.99 -8.79
C VAL A 86 14.65 -42.66 -7.67
N ALA A 87 14.04 -43.67 -7.04
CA ALA A 87 13.08 -43.46 -5.97
C ALA A 87 13.70 -42.70 -4.76
N ALA A 88 14.93 -43.08 -4.37
CA ALA A 88 15.64 -42.43 -3.27
C ALA A 88 16.02 -40.97 -3.61
N GLN A 89 16.52 -40.71 -4.83
CA GLN A 89 16.90 -39.38 -5.28
C GLN A 89 15.69 -38.45 -5.43
N LEU A 90 14.57 -38.95 -5.97
CA LEU A 90 13.32 -38.19 -6.05
C LEU A 90 12.77 -37.88 -4.66
N GLN A 91 12.83 -38.83 -3.73
CA GLN A 91 12.44 -38.60 -2.34
C GLN A 91 13.32 -37.52 -1.67
N ALA A 92 14.63 -37.56 -1.89
CA ALA A 92 15.54 -36.54 -1.39
C ALA A 92 15.22 -35.16 -1.99
N ALA A 93 14.92 -35.09 -3.28
CA ALA A 93 14.57 -33.84 -3.96
C ALA A 93 13.28 -33.20 -3.42
N VAL A 94 12.21 -33.98 -3.19
CA VAL A 94 10.95 -33.45 -2.62
C VAL A 94 11.06 -33.13 -1.12
N THR A 95 12.14 -33.54 -0.46
CA THR A 95 12.43 -33.16 0.92
C THR A 95 13.00 -31.74 1.00
N ALA A 96 13.55 -31.21 -0.10
CA ALA A 96 14.02 -29.84 -0.16
C ALA A 96 12.89 -28.83 0.10
N ASP A 97 13.25 -27.68 0.65
CA ASP A 97 12.29 -26.61 0.89
C ASP A 97 11.71 -26.10 -0.43
N ASN A 98 10.40 -25.88 -0.43
CA ASN A 98 9.60 -25.39 -1.56
C ASN A 98 9.41 -26.36 -2.74
N VAL A 99 10.10 -27.50 -2.81
CA VAL A 99 9.82 -28.53 -3.83
C VAL A 99 8.61 -29.35 -3.39
N GLU A 100 7.51 -29.25 -4.14
CA GLU A 100 6.30 -30.01 -3.83
C GLU A 100 6.32 -31.37 -4.53
N PHE A 101 6.76 -31.41 -5.80
CA PHE A 101 6.81 -32.66 -6.55
C PHE A 101 7.90 -32.65 -7.62
N VAL A 102 8.28 -33.86 -8.03
CA VAL A 102 9.18 -34.13 -9.13
C VAL A 102 8.59 -35.22 -10.01
N ASP A 103 8.62 -35.00 -11.32
CA ASP A 103 8.17 -35.92 -12.36
C ASP A 103 9.32 -36.22 -13.33
N VAL A 104 9.58 -37.50 -13.59
CA VAL A 104 10.60 -37.96 -14.53
C VAL A 104 9.95 -38.87 -15.56
N ARG A 105 10.13 -38.52 -16.83
CA ARG A 105 9.62 -39.26 -17.98
C ARG A 105 10.79 -39.63 -18.90
N PRO A 106 11.35 -40.84 -18.77
CA PRO A 106 12.29 -41.39 -19.73
C PRO A 106 11.77 -41.29 -21.17
N THR A 107 12.67 -40.96 -22.09
CA THR A 107 12.32 -40.83 -23.51
C THR A 107 12.17 -42.22 -24.11
N GLY A 108 11.06 -42.46 -24.79
CA GLY A 108 10.79 -43.74 -25.47
C GLY A 108 10.23 -44.84 -24.56
N ASP A 109 10.08 -44.59 -23.27
CA ASP A 109 9.46 -45.52 -22.32
C ASP A 109 8.08 -45.01 -21.85
N THR A 110 7.22 -45.94 -21.46
CA THR A 110 5.98 -45.70 -20.72
C THR A 110 6.20 -45.53 -19.23
N LEU A 111 7.35 -45.98 -18.70
CA LEU A 111 7.70 -45.78 -17.30
C LEU A 111 7.76 -44.29 -16.97
N ARG A 112 7.20 -43.94 -15.81
CA ARG A 112 7.16 -42.56 -15.32
C ARG A 112 7.31 -42.57 -13.81
N PHE A 113 8.25 -41.79 -13.32
CA PHE A 113 8.50 -41.66 -11.89
C PHE A 113 7.95 -40.33 -11.43
N PHE A 114 6.92 -40.39 -10.60
CA PHE A 114 6.32 -39.21 -10.01
C PHE A 114 6.43 -39.34 -8.50
N ARG A 115 6.90 -38.28 -7.83
CA ARG A 115 6.95 -38.23 -6.37
C ARG A 115 6.55 -36.85 -5.91
N SER A 116 5.68 -36.77 -4.90
CA SER A 116 5.42 -35.52 -4.18
C SER A 116 5.84 -35.61 -2.72
N LYS A 117 5.86 -34.45 -2.07
CA LYS A 117 6.05 -34.29 -0.64
C LYS A 117 4.97 -34.99 0.20
N THR A 118 3.82 -35.27 -0.41
CA THR A 118 2.67 -35.94 0.18
C THR A 118 2.31 -37.20 -0.63
N PRO A 119 3.06 -38.31 -0.45
CA PRO A 119 2.95 -39.51 -1.27
C PRO A 119 1.53 -40.06 -1.39
N ASP A 120 0.73 -39.95 -0.32
CA ASP A 120 -0.66 -40.39 -0.30
C ASP A 120 -1.53 -39.71 -1.36
N THR A 121 -1.11 -38.54 -1.86
CA THR A 121 -1.85 -37.73 -2.83
C THR A 121 -1.20 -37.66 -4.21
N ASP A 122 -0.14 -38.44 -4.44
CA ASP A 122 0.62 -38.46 -5.70
C ASP A 122 -0.28 -38.66 -6.91
N TRP A 123 -1.25 -39.57 -6.83
CA TRP A 123 -2.17 -39.85 -7.95
C TRP A 123 -3.00 -38.63 -8.36
N ALA A 124 -3.48 -37.85 -7.39
CA ALA A 124 -4.32 -36.69 -7.63
C ALA A 124 -3.49 -35.52 -8.14
N LEU A 125 -2.30 -35.30 -7.55
CA LEU A 125 -1.38 -34.25 -8.00
C LEU A 125 -0.88 -34.53 -9.43
N ARG A 126 -0.50 -35.78 -9.71
CA ARG A 126 -0.08 -36.21 -11.04
C ARG A 126 -1.16 -35.97 -12.07
N ARG A 127 -2.42 -36.30 -11.76
CA ARG A 127 -3.56 -36.04 -12.66
C ARG A 127 -3.78 -34.55 -12.91
N ALA A 128 -3.67 -33.72 -11.87
CA ALA A 128 -3.77 -32.26 -12.00
C ALA A 128 -2.64 -31.69 -12.88
N TYR A 129 -1.42 -32.15 -12.65
CA TYR A 129 -0.24 -31.79 -13.43
C TYR A 129 -0.37 -32.22 -14.90
N ASP A 130 -0.86 -33.43 -15.16
CA ASP A 130 -1.10 -33.92 -16.52
C ASP A 130 -2.14 -33.09 -17.27
N ALA A 131 -3.24 -32.71 -16.60
CA ALA A 131 -4.25 -31.83 -17.17
C ALA A 131 -3.67 -30.45 -17.52
N ALA A 132 -2.82 -29.89 -16.65
CA ALA A 132 -2.13 -28.64 -16.92
C ALA A 132 -1.18 -28.77 -18.12
N GLN A 133 -0.41 -29.87 -18.19
CA GLN A 133 0.50 -30.13 -19.31
C GLN A 133 -0.24 -30.32 -20.64
N THR A 134 -1.45 -30.89 -20.64
CA THR A 134 -2.27 -30.98 -21.87
C THR A 134 -2.77 -29.62 -22.36
N THR A 135 -2.94 -28.66 -21.44
CA THR A 135 -3.38 -27.30 -21.78
C THR A 135 -2.23 -26.50 -22.40
N ASP A 136 -1.00 -26.73 -21.94
CA ASP A 136 0.19 -26.06 -22.44
C ASP A 136 1.37 -27.03 -22.68
N PRO A 137 1.35 -27.81 -23.77
CA PRO A 137 2.34 -28.86 -24.02
C PRO A 137 3.71 -28.31 -24.41
N ALA A 138 3.75 -27.12 -25.03
CA ALA A 138 4.97 -26.50 -25.54
C ALA A 138 5.71 -25.71 -24.46
N SER A 139 5.02 -25.23 -23.43
CA SER A 139 5.68 -24.48 -22.37
C SER A 139 6.55 -25.37 -21.49
N HIS A 140 7.80 -24.96 -21.38
CA HIS A 140 8.74 -25.45 -20.38
C HIS A 140 8.48 -24.84 -19.00
N ARG A 141 7.60 -23.86 -18.91
CA ARG A 141 7.23 -23.18 -17.68
C ARG A 141 5.74 -22.87 -17.67
N PHE A 142 5.05 -23.30 -16.63
CA PHE A 142 3.66 -22.95 -16.43
C PHE A 142 3.31 -22.95 -14.95
N VAL A 143 2.19 -22.31 -14.63
CA VAL A 143 1.61 -22.30 -13.29
C VAL A 143 0.28 -23.05 -13.36
N PHE A 144 0.04 -23.93 -12.40
CA PHE A 144 -1.27 -24.56 -12.26
C PHE A 144 -1.73 -24.60 -10.81
N HIS A 145 -3.04 -24.61 -10.63
CA HIS A 145 -3.70 -24.58 -9.33
C HIS A 145 -3.95 -26.00 -8.81
N ASP A 146 -3.76 -26.21 -7.51
CA ASP A 146 -3.97 -27.49 -6.84
C ASP A 146 -5.45 -27.88 -6.85
N THR A 147 -5.77 -28.88 -7.66
CA THR A 147 -7.13 -29.44 -7.77
C THR A 147 -7.30 -30.75 -7.01
N ARG A 148 -6.31 -31.16 -6.19
CA ARG A 148 -6.37 -32.42 -5.43
C ARG A 148 -7.63 -32.53 -4.58
N LEU A 149 -8.00 -31.46 -3.87
CA LEU A 149 -9.19 -31.44 -3.03
C LEU A 149 -10.46 -31.79 -3.81
N ALA A 150 -10.62 -31.19 -5.00
CA ALA A 150 -11.76 -31.46 -5.87
C ALA A 150 -11.74 -32.91 -6.39
N LEU A 151 -10.56 -33.42 -6.77
CA LEU A 151 -10.40 -34.80 -7.24
C LEU A 151 -10.71 -35.83 -6.14
N TYR A 152 -10.29 -35.57 -4.89
CA TYR A 152 -10.60 -36.43 -3.75
C TYR A 152 -12.09 -36.44 -3.41
N ARG A 153 -12.75 -35.27 -3.43
CA ARG A 153 -14.19 -35.17 -3.21
C ARG A 153 -15.00 -35.85 -4.32
N ASP A 154 -14.61 -35.67 -5.57
CA ASP A 154 -15.23 -36.36 -6.72
C ASP A 154 -15.02 -37.88 -6.63
N ALA A 155 -13.82 -38.35 -6.27
CA ALA A 155 -13.55 -39.77 -6.06
C ALA A 155 -14.41 -40.34 -4.92
N ALA A 156 -14.53 -39.64 -3.78
CA ALA A 156 -15.35 -40.06 -2.66
C ALA A 156 -16.84 -40.17 -3.03
N ALA A 157 -17.34 -39.26 -3.86
CA ALA A 157 -18.73 -39.28 -4.33
C ALA A 157 -19.04 -40.48 -5.25
N ARG A 158 -18.04 -41.00 -5.98
CA ARG A 158 -18.20 -42.12 -6.93
C ARG A 158 -18.03 -43.50 -6.30
N VAL A 159 -17.35 -43.58 -5.16
CA VAL A 159 -17.08 -44.85 -4.48
C VAL A 159 -18.29 -45.29 -3.66
N THR A 160 -18.75 -46.53 -3.85
CA THR A 160 -19.90 -47.10 -3.12
C THR A 160 -19.53 -47.56 -1.70
N ASP A 161 -18.33 -48.10 -1.52
CA ASP A 161 -17.83 -48.60 -0.23
C ASP A 161 -17.66 -47.45 0.79
N PRO A 162 -18.36 -47.49 1.94
CA PRO A 162 -18.29 -46.44 2.95
C PRO A 162 -16.88 -46.29 3.56
N ALA A 163 -16.12 -47.37 3.76
CA ALA A 163 -14.80 -47.30 4.38
C ALA A 163 -13.78 -46.58 3.48
N VAL A 164 -13.85 -46.82 2.17
CA VAL A 164 -13.00 -46.14 1.18
C VAL A 164 -13.42 -44.67 1.04
N ARG A 165 -14.73 -44.40 1.00
CA ARG A 165 -15.27 -43.02 0.97
C ARG A 165 -14.79 -42.21 2.18
N ASP A 166 -14.88 -42.76 3.38
CA ASP A 166 -14.43 -42.09 4.60
C ASP A 166 -12.92 -41.84 4.59
N ARG A 167 -12.12 -42.78 4.06
CA ARG A 167 -10.68 -42.57 3.88
C ARG A 167 -10.39 -41.42 2.93
N LEU A 168 -11.07 -41.36 1.78
CA LEU A 168 -10.90 -40.27 0.81
C LEU A 168 -11.32 -38.91 1.40
N ASN A 169 -12.42 -38.87 2.15
CA ASN A 169 -12.86 -37.66 2.85
C ASN A 169 -11.86 -37.20 3.90
N ARG A 170 -11.30 -38.12 4.71
CA ARG A 170 -10.24 -37.76 5.67
C ARG A 170 -9.00 -37.16 5.00
N VAL A 171 -8.58 -37.68 3.84
CA VAL A 171 -7.48 -37.09 3.07
C VAL A 171 -7.88 -35.75 2.47
N ALA A 172 -9.12 -35.59 2.00
CA ALA A 172 -9.63 -34.30 1.56
C ALA A 172 -9.61 -33.26 2.69
N ASP A 173 -9.94 -33.66 3.91
CA ASP A 173 -9.93 -32.79 5.08
C ASP A 173 -8.51 -32.34 5.47
N THR A 174 -7.50 -33.20 5.30
CA THR A 174 -6.10 -32.78 5.52
C THR A 174 -5.57 -31.86 4.41
N LEU A 175 -6.15 -31.92 3.22
CA LEU A 175 -5.84 -31.05 2.08
C LEU A 175 -6.49 -29.66 2.16
N SER A 176 -7.26 -29.33 3.21
CA SER A 176 -8.11 -28.14 3.35
C SER A 176 -7.40 -26.76 3.37
N GLY A 177 -6.16 -26.66 2.88
CA GLY A 177 -5.32 -25.48 2.93
C GLY A 177 -5.07 -24.82 1.57
N GLY A 178 -6.07 -24.12 1.05
CA GLY A 178 -5.91 -23.04 0.06
C GLY A 178 -5.79 -23.47 -1.41
N ASP A 179 -6.20 -22.56 -2.29
CA ASP A 179 -5.87 -22.59 -3.71
C ASP A 179 -4.35 -22.40 -3.87
N ARG A 180 -3.60 -23.51 -3.92
CA ARG A 180 -2.14 -23.48 -4.03
C ARG A 180 -1.77 -23.45 -5.51
N ALA A 181 -1.06 -22.42 -5.92
CA ALA A 181 -0.43 -22.39 -7.23
C ALA A 181 0.93 -23.09 -7.16
N TYR A 182 1.17 -23.99 -8.12
CA TYR A 182 2.46 -24.61 -8.36
C TYR A 182 3.09 -24.01 -9.59
N GLN A 183 4.32 -23.53 -9.46
CA GLN A 183 5.15 -23.19 -10.60
C GLN A 183 5.94 -24.42 -11.03
N VAL A 184 5.81 -24.81 -12.28
CA VAL A 184 6.54 -25.96 -12.82
C VAL A 184 7.60 -25.48 -13.78
N VAL A 185 8.81 -26.03 -13.62
CA VAL A 185 9.87 -25.96 -14.62
C VAL A 185 10.08 -27.35 -15.20
N ARG A 186 10.00 -27.45 -16.53
CA ARG A 186 10.29 -28.65 -17.30
C ARG A 186 11.64 -28.50 -17.97
N ALA A 187 12.54 -29.41 -17.62
CA ALA A 187 13.84 -29.52 -18.25
C ALA A 187 13.93 -30.83 -19.03
N ARG A 188 14.62 -30.81 -20.17
CA ARG A 188 14.93 -32.02 -20.92
C ARG A 188 16.40 -32.32 -20.78
N VAL A 189 16.72 -33.58 -20.51
CA VAL A 189 18.10 -34.04 -20.39
C VAL A 189 18.48 -34.74 -21.68
N TYR A 190 19.62 -34.36 -22.23
CA TYR A 190 20.22 -34.92 -23.43
C TYR A 190 21.54 -35.58 -23.06
N GLU A 191 21.90 -36.61 -23.79
CA GLU A 191 23.25 -37.16 -23.80
C GLU A 191 23.92 -36.77 -25.10
N ASP A 192 25.05 -36.08 -25.00
CA ASP A 192 25.84 -35.73 -26.16
C ASP A 192 26.66 -36.93 -26.67
N ARG A 193 27.37 -36.76 -27.79
CA ARG A 193 28.20 -37.83 -28.37
C ARG A 193 29.38 -38.26 -27.51
N SER A 194 29.75 -37.46 -26.51
CA SER A 194 30.83 -37.75 -25.57
C SER A 194 30.34 -38.47 -24.30
N GLY A 195 29.04 -38.78 -24.22
CA GLY A 195 28.41 -39.36 -23.03
C GLY A 195 28.21 -38.34 -21.90
N GLN A 196 28.36 -37.04 -22.18
CA GLN A 196 28.10 -35.98 -21.21
C GLN A 196 26.64 -35.59 -21.26
N ARG A 197 26.08 -35.31 -20.08
CA ARG A 197 24.68 -34.90 -19.95
C ARG A 197 24.56 -33.39 -20.10
N ALA A 198 23.69 -32.96 -21.00
CA ALA A 198 23.34 -31.57 -21.21
C ALA A 198 21.86 -31.35 -20.86
N LEU A 199 21.57 -30.23 -20.20
CA LEU A 199 20.22 -29.85 -19.80
C LEU A 199 19.68 -28.77 -20.74
N GLN A 200 18.46 -28.94 -21.22
CA GLN A 200 17.69 -27.89 -21.88
C GLN A 200 16.71 -27.30 -20.86
N LEU A 201 16.94 -26.04 -20.46
CA LEU A 201 16.03 -25.25 -19.64
C LEU A 201 15.10 -24.38 -20.50
N PRO A 202 14.05 -23.78 -19.91
CA PRO A 202 13.20 -22.82 -20.62
C PRO A 202 14.03 -21.68 -21.24
N GLY A 203 13.94 -21.52 -22.56
CA GLY A 203 14.64 -20.46 -23.31
C GLY A 203 16.00 -20.87 -23.87
N ASP A 204 16.56 -22.02 -23.45
CA ASP A 204 17.83 -22.51 -23.99
C ASP A 204 17.62 -23.29 -25.30
N PRO A 205 18.53 -23.15 -26.28
CA PRO A 205 18.51 -23.98 -27.47
C PRO A 205 18.69 -25.46 -27.09
N ALA A 206 18.05 -26.35 -27.85
CA ALA A 206 18.20 -27.79 -27.63
C ALA A 206 19.68 -28.19 -27.78
N PRO A 207 20.28 -28.84 -26.76
CA PRO A 207 21.61 -29.39 -26.90
C PRO A 207 21.66 -30.42 -28.04
N GLY A 208 22.81 -30.53 -28.70
CA GLY A 208 23.02 -31.65 -29.62
C GLY A 208 23.12 -32.96 -28.83
N GLY A 209 22.41 -34.00 -29.26
CA GLY A 209 22.44 -35.29 -28.57
C GLY A 209 21.13 -36.08 -28.67
N THR A 210 21.07 -37.21 -27.98
CA THR A 210 19.86 -38.01 -27.82
C THR A 210 19.11 -37.60 -26.54
N PRO A 211 17.81 -37.33 -26.60
CA PRO A 211 17.03 -37.04 -25.40
C PRO A 211 16.96 -38.28 -24.50
N LEU A 212 17.37 -38.15 -23.24
CA LEU A 212 17.33 -39.22 -22.24
C LEU A 212 15.99 -39.23 -21.50
N PHE A 213 15.62 -38.13 -20.87
CA PHE A 213 14.38 -38.02 -20.12
C PHE A 213 13.95 -36.56 -19.98
N GLU A 214 12.66 -36.37 -19.71
CA GLU A 214 12.08 -35.09 -19.33
C GLU A 214 11.85 -35.06 -17.81
N LEU A 215 12.21 -33.95 -17.19
CA LEU A 215 12.10 -33.69 -15.76
C LEU A 215 11.15 -32.50 -15.54
N GLY A 216 10.06 -32.72 -14.81
CA GLY A 216 9.19 -31.65 -14.31
C GLY A 216 9.40 -31.45 -12.82
N VAL A 217 9.80 -30.25 -12.40
CA VAL A 217 9.93 -29.90 -10.97
C VAL A 217 8.87 -28.87 -10.63
N GLY A 218 7.97 -29.22 -9.71
CA GLY A 218 6.94 -28.33 -9.19
C GLY A 218 7.35 -27.74 -7.84
N VAL A 219 7.35 -26.42 -7.76
CA VAL A 219 7.63 -25.68 -6.52
C VAL A 219 6.37 -24.94 -6.03
N SER A 220 6.23 -24.80 -4.72
CA SER A 220 5.13 -24.06 -4.08
C SER A 220 5.65 -22.80 -3.39
N ASN A 221 4.99 -21.67 -3.62
CA ASN A 221 5.44 -20.37 -3.10
C ASN A 221 4.65 -19.90 -1.88
N THR A 222 3.78 -20.75 -1.34
CA THR A 222 2.86 -20.41 -0.23
C THR A 222 3.60 -19.85 0.99
N GLY A 223 4.80 -20.38 1.30
CA GLY A 223 5.64 -19.88 2.38
C GLY A 223 6.22 -18.48 2.12
N ILE A 224 6.59 -18.20 0.87
CA ILE A 224 7.21 -16.91 0.51
C ILE A 224 6.13 -15.82 0.42
N GLU A 225 4.97 -16.12 -0.15
CA GLU A 225 3.84 -15.19 -0.24
C GLU A 225 3.37 -14.71 1.14
N THR A 226 3.26 -15.61 2.12
CA THR A 226 2.83 -15.26 3.48
C THR A 226 3.83 -14.35 4.19
N LEU A 227 5.14 -14.62 4.05
CA LEU A 227 6.20 -13.76 4.58
C LEU A 227 6.18 -12.38 3.91
N LEU A 228 5.97 -12.34 2.60
CA LEU A 228 5.94 -11.09 1.84
C LEU A 228 4.71 -10.23 2.11
N LEU A 229 3.52 -10.84 2.22
CA LEU A 229 2.31 -10.14 2.64
C LEU A 229 2.51 -9.53 4.03
N ARG A 230 3.09 -10.28 4.96
CA ARG A 230 3.42 -9.76 6.30
C ARG A 230 4.38 -8.58 6.22
N GLN A 231 5.44 -8.67 5.41
CA GLN A 231 6.40 -7.57 5.24
C GLN A 231 5.76 -6.36 4.55
N GLN A 232 4.88 -6.55 3.57
CA GLN A 232 4.15 -5.48 2.90
C GLN A 232 3.25 -4.73 3.88
N TRP A 233 2.50 -5.45 4.71
CA TRP A 233 1.67 -4.84 5.75
C TRP A 233 2.50 -4.02 6.73
N LEU A 234 3.68 -4.48 7.14
CA LEU A 234 4.58 -3.71 8.01
C LEU A 234 5.01 -2.39 7.36
N VAL A 235 5.35 -2.39 6.07
CA VAL A 235 5.71 -1.15 5.33
C VAL A 235 4.53 -0.20 5.25
N VAL A 236 3.34 -0.71 4.90
CA VAL A 236 2.11 0.11 4.82
C VAL A 236 1.77 0.72 6.17
N ILE A 237 1.87 -0.05 7.27
CA ILE A 237 1.64 0.43 8.63
C ILE A 237 2.66 1.51 8.99
N ALA A 238 3.95 1.29 8.71
CA ALA A 238 5.01 2.26 8.98
C ALA A 238 4.78 3.58 8.22
N CYS A 239 4.45 3.52 6.93
CA CYS A 239 4.11 4.70 6.13
C CYS A 239 2.87 5.42 6.66
N THR A 240 1.83 4.68 7.03
CA THR A 240 0.59 5.24 7.59
C THR A 240 0.88 5.95 8.92
N LEU A 241 1.67 5.32 9.79
CA LEU A 241 2.07 5.90 11.06
C LEU A 241 2.88 7.20 10.85
N ALA A 242 3.84 7.19 9.92
CA ALA A 242 4.61 8.38 9.58
C ALA A 242 3.73 9.53 9.07
N ALA A 243 2.75 9.21 8.21
CA ALA A 243 1.79 10.19 7.69
C ALA A 243 0.91 10.79 8.82
N LEU A 244 0.42 9.95 9.74
CA LEU A 244 -0.34 10.41 10.91
C LEU A 244 0.49 11.31 11.82
N LEU A 245 1.76 10.98 12.01
CA LEU A 245 2.68 11.75 12.84
C LEU A 245 2.98 13.12 12.22
N ALA A 246 3.23 13.15 10.90
CA ALA A 246 3.38 14.40 10.16
C ALA A 246 2.10 15.27 10.22
N ALA A 247 0.92 14.66 10.05
CA ALA A 247 -0.36 15.36 10.16
C ALA A 247 -0.57 15.95 11.58
N ALA A 248 -0.25 15.18 12.62
CA ALA A 248 -0.35 15.63 14.00
C ALA A 248 0.60 16.80 14.30
N LEU A 249 1.84 16.74 13.80
CA LEU A 249 2.81 17.83 13.94
C LEU A 249 2.37 19.09 13.18
N ALA A 250 1.88 18.95 11.95
CA ALA A 250 1.37 20.07 11.16
C ALA A 250 0.16 20.73 11.84
N TRP A 251 -0.76 19.93 12.38
CA TRP A 251 -1.91 20.42 13.14
C TRP A 251 -1.48 21.16 14.41
N ARG A 252 -0.50 20.60 15.14
CA ARG A 252 0.05 21.22 16.33
C ARG A 252 0.76 22.54 16.03
N ALA A 253 1.57 22.60 14.97
CA ALA A 253 2.24 23.82 14.52
C ALA A 253 1.24 24.90 14.10
N THR A 254 0.18 24.51 13.36
CA THR A 254 -0.88 25.43 12.94
C THR A 254 -1.57 26.06 14.14
N ARG A 255 -1.97 25.24 15.13
CA ARG A 255 -2.67 25.73 16.32
C ARG A 255 -1.78 26.55 17.26
N ARG A 256 -0.50 26.19 17.39
CA ARG A 256 0.39 26.83 18.38
C ARG A 256 1.14 28.04 17.85
N VAL A 257 1.39 28.12 16.55
CA VAL A 257 2.24 29.16 15.96
C VAL A 257 1.46 30.02 14.97
N VAL A 258 0.81 29.38 13.99
CA VAL A 258 0.14 30.12 12.90
C VAL A 258 -1.08 30.89 13.40
N THR A 259 -1.95 30.27 14.19
CA THR A 259 -3.17 30.95 14.69
C THR A 259 -2.85 32.19 15.54
N PRO A 260 -1.95 32.13 16.53
CA PRO A 260 -1.57 33.31 17.31
C PRO A 260 -0.92 34.42 16.48
N ILE A 261 -0.03 34.08 15.53
CA ILE A 261 0.59 35.08 14.64
C ILE A 261 -0.47 35.81 13.83
N VAL A 262 -1.41 35.08 13.21
CA VAL A 262 -2.50 35.69 12.44
C VAL A 262 -3.39 36.58 13.33
N HIS A 263 -3.61 36.20 14.58
CA HIS A 263 -4.35 37.03 15.54
C HIS A 263 -3.60 38.33 15.86
N LEU A 264 -2.30 38.25 16.15
CA LEU A 264 -1.46 39.42 16.43
C LEU A 264 -1.37 40.36 15.22
N THR A 265 -1.20 39.83 14.01
CA THR A 265 -1.18 40.65 12.78
C THR A 265 -2.50 41.40 12.59
N ARG A 266 -3.64 40.72 12.75
CA ARG A 266 -4.96 41.38 12.65
C ARG A 266 -5.18 42.44 13.72
N THR A 267 -4.66 42.21 14.92
CA THR A 267 -4.75 43.18 16.02
C THR A 267 -3.88 44.40 15.72
N ALA A 268 -2.68 44.20 15.19
CA ALA A 268 -1.81 45.28 14.73
C ALA A 268 -2.44 46.09 13.58
N ASP A 269 -3.11 45.44 12.63
CA ASP A 269 -3.84 46.13 11.56
C ASP A 269 -4.96 47.03 12.11
N ARG A 270 -5.72 46.56 13.12
CA ARG A 270 -6.77 47.38 13.78
C ARG A 270 -6.19 48.56 14.55
N LEU A 271 -5.09 48.33 15.28
CA LEU A 271 -4.36 49.39 15.98
C LEU A 271 -3.89 50.47 15.00
N SER A 272 -3.40 50.07 13.82
CA SER A 272 -3.00 51.00 12.76
C SER A 272 -4.16 51.81 12.19
N LEU A 273 -5.40 51.31 12.28
CA LEU A 273 -6.61 52.02 11.87
C LEU A 273 -7.18 52.92 12.98
N GLY A 274 -6.50 53.00 14.14
CA GLY A 274 -6.90 53.84 15.28
C GLY A 274 -7.87 53.18 16.25
N ASP A 275 -8.16 51.89 16.09
CA ASP A 275 -8.95 51.13 17.05
C ASP A 275 -8.08 50.69 18.23
N LEU A 276 -8.08 51.51 19.29
CA LEU A 276 -7.24 51.35 20.46
C LEU A 276 -7.97 50.74 21.67
N GLN A 277 -9.25 50.39 21.55
CA GLN A 277 -10.06 49.99 22.71
C GLN A 277 -9.79 48.54 23.15
N ASP A 278 -9.54 47.65 22.20
CA ASP A 278 -9.35 46.22 22.49
C ASP A 278 -7.92 45.92 23.01
N PRO A 279 -7.77 45.23 24.16
CA PRO A 279 -6.46 44.79 24.65
C PRO A 279 -5.88 43.65 23.80
N VAL A 280 -4.56 43.65 23.62
CA VAL A 280 -3.87 42.56 22.90
C VAL A 280 -3.69 41.36 23.82
N THR A 281 -4.68 40.47 23.88
CA THR A 281 -4.59 39.22 24.63
C THR A 281 -4.26 38.02 23.73
N LEU A 282 -3.41 37.13 24.25
CA LEU A 282 -3.18 35.80 23.68
C LEU A 282 -3.82 34.77 24.61
N ASP A 283 -4.87 34.09 24.17
CA ASP A 283 -5.53 33.00 24.93
C ASP A 283 -4.72 31.68 24.93
N ALA A 284 -3.41 31.73 24.73
CA ALA A 284 -2.58 30.54 24.57
C ALA A 284 -2.07 29.99 25.91
N PRO A 285 -2.02 28.66 26.09
CA PRO A 285 -1.55 28.05 27.34
C PRO A 285 -0.10 28.42 27.66
N THR A 286 0.09 28.94 28.86
CA THR A 286 1.17 29.79 29.37
C THR A 286 2.57 29.17 29.43
N ARG A 287 2.78 27.94 28.95
CA ARG A 287 4.00 27.17 29.24
C ARG A 287 4.93 26.91 28.04
N THR A 288 4.64 27.40 26.83
CA THR A 288 5.49 27.04 25.66
C THR A 288 5.61 28.14 24.60
N ILE A 289 5.24 29.37 24.88
CA ILE A 289 5.29 30.45 23.87
C ILE A 289 5.86 31.72 24.51
N THR A 290 7.13 31.70 24.87
CA THR A 290 7.82 32.86 25.45
C THR A 290 8.00 33.96 24.41
N GLU A 291 8.46 33.62 23.20
CA GLU A 291 8.75 34.63 22.16
C GLU A 291 7.48 35.33 21.62
N LEU A 292 6.37 34.62 21.36
CA LEU A 292 5.16 35.31 20.92
C LEU A 292 4.46 36.04 22.08
N HIS A 293 4.65 35.60 23.33
CA HIS A 293 4.16 36.35 24.48
C HIS A 293 4.92 37.68 24.61
N ASP A 294 6.24 37.65 24.45
CA ASP A 294 7.08 38.85 24.42
C ASP A 294 6.68 39.78 23.27
N LEU A 295 6.37 39.23 22.09
CA LEU A 295 5.83 40.01 20.97
C LEU A 295 4.48 40.65 21.30
N ALA A 296 3.53 39.90 21.86
CA ALA A 296 2.23 40.43 22.24
C ALA A 296 2.35 41.56 23.27
N LEU A 297 3.24 41.37 24.25
CA LEU A 297 3.52 42.36 25.29
C LEU A 297 4.17 43.63 24.72
N ALA A 298 5.07 43.49 23.75
CA ALA A 298 5.64 44.62 23.04
C ALA A 298 4.56 45.40 22.25
N ILE A 299 3.64 44.71 21.56
CA ILE A 299 2.54 45.33 20.83
C ILE A 299 1.58 46.06 21.79
N GLU A 300 1.27 45.49 22.95
CA GLU A 300 0.41 46.11 23.97
C GLU A 300 1.03 47.40 24.56
N ARG A 301 2.35 47.38 24.81
CA ARG A 301 3.09 48.58 25.21
C ARG A 301 3.05 49.67 24.14
N LEU A 302 3.10 49.29 22.87
CA LEU A 302 2.99 50.23 21.75
C LEU A 302 1.57 50.83 21.67
N ARG A 303 0.52 50.00 21.78
CA ARG A 303 -0.88 50.45 21.84
C ARG A 303 -1.09 51.48 22.94
N THR A 304 -0.67 51.18 24.17
CA THR A 304 -0.84 52.06 25.32
C THR A 304 -0.10 53.40 25.15
N SER A 305 1.13 53.37 24.63
CA SER A 305 1.87 54.58 24.27
C SER A 305 1.12 55.45 23.25
N LEU A 306 0.57 54.82 22.19
CA LEU A 306 -0.15 55.51 21.12
C LEU A 306 -1.48 56.12 21.61
N ALA A 307 -2.21 55.41 22.49
CA ALA A 307 -3.42 55.91 23.13
C ALA A 307 -3.15 57.15 24.02
N LEU A 308 -2.07 57.13 24.80
CA LEU A 308 -1.65 58.28 25.60
C LEU A 308 -1.24 59.47 24.72
N ALA A 309 -0.61 59.22 23.57
CA ALA A 309 -0.30 60.28 22.62
C ALA A 309 -1.56 60.91 21.99
N MET A 310 -2.53 60.09 21.58
CA MET A 310 -3.79 60.58 20.98
C MET A 310 -4.66 61.37 21.97
N THR A 311 -4.69 60.98 23.25
CA THR A 311 -5.42 61.73 24.28
C THR A 311 -4.83 63.11 24.53
N ARG A 312 -3.50 63.27 24.44
CA ARG A 312 -2.83 64.58 24.54
C ARG A 312 -3.06 65.48 23.32
N LEU A 313 -3.24 64.89 22.14
CA LEU A 313 -3.50 65.64 20.90
C LEU A 313 -4.97 66.08 20.76
N ARG A 314 -5.89 65.51 21.56
CA ARG A 314 -7.31 65.87 21.49
C ARG A 314 -7.51 67.27 22.10
N PRO A 315 -7.98 68.28 21.34
CA PRO A 315 -8.14 69.64 21.84
C PRO A 315 -9.13 69.67 23.00
N ALA A 316 -8.79 70.42 24.06
CA ALA A 316 -9.71 70.65 25.17
C ALA A 316 -11.01 71.29 24.64
N PRO A 317 -12.20 70.80 25.04
CA PRO A 317 -13.46 71.39 24.60
C PRO A 317 -13.48 72.88 25.01
N PRO A 318 -13.92 73.79 24.12
CA PRO A 318 -13.93 75.21 24.42
C PRO A 318 -14.79 75.45 25.67
N PRO A 319 -14.37 76.33 26.59
CA PRO A 319 -15.14 76.61 27.79
C PRO A 319 -16.54 77.08 27.38
N SER A 320 -17.56 76.35 27.81
CA SER A 320 -18.95 76.76 27.67
C SER A 320 -19.08 78.14 28.29
N SER A 321 -19.31 79.16 27.47
CA SER A 321 -19.61 80.51 27.93
C SER A 321 -20.91 80.47 28.71
N THR A 322 -20.81 80.32 30.03
CA THR A 322 -21.87 80.67 30.96
C THR A 322 -22.17 82.13 30.74
N ARG A 323 -23.24 82.35 29.98
CA ARG A 323 -23.88 83.62 29.71
C ARG A 323 -24.49 84.11 31.03
N SER A 324 -23.67 84.75 31.86
CA SER A 324 -24.13 85.51 33.02
C SER A 324 -24.95 86.67 32.50
N ARG A 325 -26.27 86.52 32.61
CA ARG A 325 -27.25 87.58 32.40
C ARG A 325 -27.20 88.49 33.64
N GLU A 326 -27.15 89.79 33.36
CA GLU A 326 -27.28 90.98 34.22
C GLU A 326 -28.24 90.84 35.42
N PRO A 327 -28.11 91.74 36.41
CA PRO A 327 -28.79 93.03 36.31
C PRO A 327 -27.86 94.25 36.26
#